data_AF-A0A7C7GR64-F1
#
_entry.id   AF-A0A7C7GR64-F1
#
_cell.length_a   1.000
_cell.length_b   1.000
_cell.length_c   1.000
_cell.angle_alpha   90.00
_cell.angle_beta   90.00
_cell.angle_gamma   90.00
#
_symmetry.space_group_name_H-M   'P 1'
#
loop_
_entity.id
_entity.type
_entity.pdbx_description
1 polymer ?
#
loop_
_entity_poly.entity_id
_entity_poly.type
_entity_poly.pdbx_seq_one_letter_code
_entity_poly.pdbx_strand_id
1 'polypeptide(L)'
;MKPKRTDELTKQEKENLSSYLSDVDADVFVISNLNPEVVGAALARYSRAPTGLKETVVREFLNQDGTPNEVKGSELIDRVVNKYGDESVAELAVAPLCIENVSNLMTKVIEDCRIGGSPIEESTRYVLYDVKRDEQWRYVRPESIMKSGLAQTYVQTMDFLFETYAGLVEPMQNFFRKKLPASEFKIEIERDGCI
;
A
#
# COMPACT_ATOMS: atom_id res chain seq x y z
N MET A 1 3.68 43.62 -6.85
CA MET A 1 5.11 43.22 -6.96
C MET A 1 5.15 41.71 -6.77
N LYS A 2 5.73 40.91 -7.69
CA LYS A 2 5.89 39.47 -7.43
C LYS A 2 6.79 39.32 -6.19
N PRO A 3 6.43 38.53 -5.17
CA PRO A 3 7.28 38.37 -4.00
C PRO A 3 8.66 37.87 -4.45
N LYS A 4 9.72 38.52 -3.97
CA LYS A 4 11.09 38.02 -4.16
C LYS A 4 11.18 36.68 -3.46
N ARG A 5 11.79 35.70 -4.13
CA ARG A 5 12.11 34.39 -3.57
C ARG A 5 12.99 34.59 -2.33
N THR A 6 12.47 34.23 -1.16
CA THR A 6 13.19 34.25 0.12
C THR A 6 13.22 32.82 0.64
N ASP A 7 14.30 32.12 0.33
CA ASP A 7 14.54 30.72 0.71
C ASP A 7 15.22 30.61 2.09
N GLU A 8 15.24 31.70 2.87
CA GLU A 8 15.75 31.67 4.25
C GLU A 8 14.63 31.32 5.22
N LEU A 9 14.87 30.30 6.05
CA LEU A 9 14.01 29.90 7.16
C LEU A 9 14.40 30.64 8.44
N THR A 10 13.41 31.17 9.14
CA THR A 10 13.56 31.70 10.50
C THR A 10 13.81 30.58 11.51
N LYS A 11 14.32 30.93 12.69
CA LYS A 11 14.55 29.94 13.76
C LYS A 11 13.26 29.20 14.14
N GLN A 12 12.14 29.91 14.26
CA GLN A 12 10.84 29.32 14.56
C GLN A 12 10.37 28.38 13.44
N GLU A 13 10.56 28.76 12.18
CA GLU A 13 10.21 27.90 11.04
C GLU A 13 11.05 26.61 11.04
N LYS A 14 12.34 26.70 11.39
CA LYS A 14 13.19 25.51 11.54
C LYS A 14 12.73 24.60 12.67
N GLU A 15 12.37 25.17 13.81
CA GLU A 15 11.82 24.42 14.96
C GLU A 15 10.50 23.74 14.59
N ASN A 16 9.61 24.41 13.84
CA ASN A 16 8.37 23.80 13.39
C ASN A 16 8.60 22.67 12.37
N LEU A 17 9.65 22.76 11.55
CA LEU A 17 9.97 21.74 10.53
C LEU A 17 10.74 20.53 11.07
N SER A 18 11.40 20.63 12.24
CA SER A 18 12.29 19.56 12.73
C SER A 18 11.59 18.24 12.99
N SER A 19 10.27 18.25 13.19
CA SER A 19 9.46 17.04 13.39
C SER A 19 9.04 16.35 12.09
N TYR A 20 9.21 17.02 10.94
CA TYR A 20 8.69 16.59 9.65
C TYR A 20 9.75 16.40 8.57
N LEU A 21 10.98 16.85 8.81
CA LEU A 21 12.11 16.69 7.89
C LEU A 21 13.22 15.88 8.56
N SER A 22 13.88 15.00 7.81
CA SER A 22 15.07 14.28 8.32
C SER A 22 16.21 15.22 8.70
N ASP A 23 16.37 16.32 7.97
CA ASP A 23 17.31 17.40 8.24
C ASP A 23 16.78 18.70 7.61
N VAL A 24 16.61 19.75 8.43
CA VAL A 24 16.06 21.04 8.01
C VAL A 24 17.09 21.88 7.24
N ASP A 25 18.38 21.66 7.47
CA ASP A 25 19.47 22.43 6.87
C ASP A 25 20.07 21.74 5.63
N ALA A 26 19.89 20.43 5.47
CA ALA A 26 20.43 19.69 4.32
C ALA A 26 19.69 19.97 3.00
N ASP A 27 20.41 19.97 1.88
CA ASP A 27 19.81 20.07 0.54
C ASP A 27 19.04 18.81 0.13
N VAL A 28 19.40 17.65 0.70
CA VAL A 28 18.75 16.36 0.49
C VAL A 28 18.12 15.92 1.81
N PHE A 29 16.80 15.75 1.82
CA PHE A 29 16.03 15.46 3.02
C PHE A 29 14.80 14.61 2.71
N VAL A 30 14.27 13.95 3.73
CA VAL A 30 13.05 13.15 3.66
C VAL A 30 11.94 13.87 4.41
N ILE A 31 10.73 13.91 3.82
CA ILE A 31 9.52 14.34 4.52
C ILE A 31 8.96 13.14 5.30
N SER A 32 8.65 13.35 6.57
CA SER A 32 8.05 12.36 7.48
C SER A 32 6.96 13.00 8.32
N ASN A 33 6.13 12.19 8.98
CA ASN A 33 5.14 12.62 9.98
C ASN A 33 4.11 13.68 9.52
N LEU A 34 3.96 13.90 8.20
CA LEU A 34 2.87 14.69 7.62
C LEU A 34 1.84 13.76 6.99
N ASN A 35 0.56 14.12 7.10
CA ASN A 35 -0.52 13.42 6.41
C ASN A 35 -0.29 13.48 4.88
N PRO A 36 -0.54 12.39 4.13
CA PRO A 36 -0.42 12.35 2.67
C PRO A 36 -1.10 13.51 1.92
N GLU A 37 -2.25 14.00 2.38
CA GLU A 37 -2.93 15.16 1.77
C GLU A 37 -2.08 16.44 1.85
N VAL A 38 -1.46 16.68 3.01
CA VAL A 38 -0.60 17.84 3.23
C VAL A 38 0.68 17.72 2.39
N VAL A 39 1.25 16.51 2.29
CA VAL A 39 2.42 16.23 1.45
C VAL A 39 2.10 16.45 -0.03
N GLY A 40 1.01 15.87 -0.52
CA GLY A 40 0.56 16.03 -1.91
C GLY A 40 0.27 17.50 -2.24
N ALA A 41 -0.44 18.21 -1.37
CA ALA A 41 -0.74 19.62 -1.54
C ALA A 41 0.54 20.49 -1.56
N ALA A 42 1.47 20.24 -0.64
CA ALA A 42 2.73 20.97 -0.59
C ALA A 42 3.58 20.75 -1.84
N LEU A 43 3.68 19.52 -2.34
CA LEU A 43 4.41 19.19 -3.57
C LEU A 43 3.75 19.80 -4.82
N ALA A 44 2.42 19.72 -4.91
CA ALA A 44 1.64 20.37 -5.95
C ALA A 44 1.83 21.89 -5.96
N ARG A 45 1.86 22.50 -4.77
CA ARG A 45 2.09 23.92 -4.59
C ARG A 45 3.53 24.31 -4.93
N TYR A 46 4.51 23.52 -4.47
CA TYR A 46 5.95 23.75 -4.66
C TYR A 46 6.34 23.82 -6.14
N SER A 47 5.78 22.94 -6.98
CA SER A 47 5.98 22.95 -8.44
C SER A 47 5.68 24.32 -9.10
N ARG A 48 4.84 25.14 -8.46
CA ARG A 48 4.38 26.45 -8.95
C ARG A 48 4.71 27.59 -7.98
N ALA A 49 5.44 27.32 -6.89
CA ALA A 49 5.77 28.30 -5.87
C ALA A 49 7.06 29.05 -6.21
N PRO A 50 7.17 30.34 -5.82
CA PRO A 50 8.41 31.08 -5.94
C PRO A 50 9.42 30.71 -4.84
N THR A 51 9.15 29.70 -4.01
CA THR A 51 9.92 29.28 -2.82
C THR A 51 10.34 27.82 -2.90
N GLY A 52 11.31 27.41 -2.09
CA GLY A 52 11.63 26.01 -1.85
C GLY A 52 10.50 25.22 -1.18
N LEU A 53 10.66 23.90 -1.11
CA LEU A 53 9.65 23.01 -0.53
C LEU A 53 9.51 23.23 0.99
N LYS A 54 10.61 23.46 1.70
CA LYS A 54 10.62 23.68 3.16
C LYS A 54 9.82 24.93 3.54
N GLU A 55 10.06 26.03 2.83
CA GLU A 55 9.35 27.29 3.01
C GLU A 55 7.87 27.14 2.65
N THR A 56 7.58 26.41 1.57
CA THR A 56 6.21 26.13 1.15
C THR A 56 5.46 25.38 2.26
N VAL A 57 6.06 24.33 2.82
CA VAL A 57 5.47 23.54 3.91
C VAL A 57 5.24 24.41 5.14
N VAL A 58 6.28 25.06 5.67
CA VAL A 58 6.17 25.77 6.95
C VAL A 58 5.27 27.02 6.89
N ARG A 59 5.26 27.73 5.76
CA ARG A 59 4.52 28.99 5.61
C ARG A 59 3.09 28.79 5.14
N GLU A 60 2.84 27.74 4.36
CA GLU A 60 1.53 27.54 3.75
C GLU A 60 0.77 26.34 4.33
N PHE A 61 1.44 25.34 4.89
CA PHE A 61 0.84 24.05 5.27
C PHE A 61 1.03 23.65 6.74
N LEU A 62 1.74 24.45 7.54
CA LEU A 62 1.71 24.34 8.99
C LEU A 62 0.90 25.49 9.59
N ASN A 63 0.27 25.22 10.73
CA ASN A 63 -0.32 26.23 11.59
C ASN A 63 0.79 26.99 12.33
N GLN A 64 0.45 28.11 12.97
CA GLN A 64 1.44 28.93 13.71
C GLN A 64 2.11 28.16 14.86
N ASP A 65 1.44 27.15 15.40
CA ASP A 65 1.95 26.26 16.45
C ASP A 65 2.78 25.08 15.90
N GLY A 66 3.02 25.02 14.58
CA GLY A 66 3.79 23.95 13.94
C GLY A 66 3.01 22.66 13.68
N THR A 67 1.71 22.60 14.00
CA THR A 67 0.87 21.46 13.64
C THR A 67 0.48 21.49 12.16
N PRO A 68 0.19 20.35 11.51
CA PRO A 68 -0.22 20.33 10.10
C PRO A 68 -1.55 21.06 9.90
N ASN A 69 -1.65 21.89 8.85
CA ASN A 69 -2.89 22.53 8.45
C ASN A 69 -3.65 21.62 7.47
N GLU A 70 -4.38 20.64 8.01
CA GLU A 70 -5.11 19.65 7.22
C GLU A 70 -6.18 20.29 6.33
N VAL A 71 -6.93 21.27 6.85
CA VAL A 71 -7.98 21.97 6.09
C VAL A 71 -7.44 22.57 4.80
N LYS A 72 -6.29 23.25 4.87
CA LYS A 72 -5.67 23.85 3.69
C LYS A 72 -5.05 22.81 2.76
N GLY A 73 -4.55 21.69 3.30
CA GLY A 73 -4.15 20.52 2.52
C GLY A 73 -5.30 20.01 1.66
N SER A 74 -6.43 19.67 2.31
CA SER A 74 -7.62 19.13 1.64
C SER A 74 -8.19 20.12 0.61
N GLU A 75 -8.32 21.41 0.93
CA GLU A 75 -8.83 22.43 -0.01
C GLU A 75 -7.98 22.56 -1.28
N LEU A 76 -6.66 22.42 -1.15
CA LEU A 76 -5.75 22.52 -2.28
C LEU A 76 -5.72 21.24 -3.11
N ILE A 77 -5.78 20.06 -2.47
CA ILE A 77 -5.97 18.78 -3.16
C ILE A 77 -7.27 18.81 -3.96
N ASP A 78 -8.39 19.20 -3.36
CA ASP A 78 -9.69 19.30 -4.04
C ASP A 78 -9.62 20.23 -5.25
N ARG A 79 -8.91 21.34 -5.13
CA ARG A 79 -8.74 22.27 -6.25
C ARG A 79 -7.88 21.67 -7.35
N VAL A 80 -6.76 21.04 -7.00
CA VAL A 80 -5.75 20.58 -7.97
C VAL A 80 -6.17 19.28 -8.64
N VAL A 81 -6.66 18.31 -7.88
CA VAL A 81 -7.13 17.01 -8.38
C VAL A 81 -8.49 17.16 -9.05
N ASN A 82 -9.51 17.67 -8.33
CA ASN A 82 -10.89 17.62 -8.86
C ASN A 82 -11.19 18.68 -9.93
N LYS A 83 -10.47 19.81 -9.97
CA LYS A 83 -10.73 20.87 -10.98
C LYS A 83 -9.75 20.93 -12.13
N TYR A 84 -8.49 20.54 -11.93
CA TYR A 84 -7.45 20.63 -12.96
C TYR A 84 -6.98 19.28 -13.48
N GLY A 85 -7.40 18.16 -12.87
CA GLY A 85 -7.05 16.81 -13.32
C GLY A 85 -5.56 16.50 -13.20
N ASP A 86 -4.88 17.10 -12.21
CA ASP A 86 -3.45 16.89 -11.99
C ASP A 86 -3.20 15.52 -11.31
N GLU A 87 -3.28 14.46 -12.10
CA GLU A 87 -3.18 13.06 -11.63
C GLU A 87 -1.84 12.78 -10.90
N SER A 88 -0.77 13.50 -11.27
CA SER A 88 0.55 13.37 -10.63
C SER A 88 0.55 13.71 -9.14
N VAL A 89 -0.40 14.54 -8.68
CA VAL A 89 -0.56 14.90 -7.27
C VAL A 89 -1.34 13.82 -6.52
N ALA A 90 -2.29 13.17 -7.19
CA ALA A 90 -3.09 12.10 -6.60
C ALA A 90 -2.24 10.84 -6.31
N GLU A 91 -1.22 10.57 -7.13
CA GLU A 91 -0.28 9.45 -6.92
C GLU A 91 0.54 9.56 -5.63
N LEU A 92 0.65 10.75 -5.04
CA LEU A 92 1.40 10.98 -3.80
C LEU A 92 0.62 10.57 -2.55
N ALA A 93 -0.69 10.37 -2.68
CA ALA A 93 -1.55 9.90 -1.60
C ALA A 93 -1.66 8.37 -1.64
N VAL A 94 -1.18 7.70 -0.59
CA VAL A 94 -1.31 6.25 -0.45
C VAL A 94 -2.48 5.96 0.49
N ALA A 95 -3.44 5.18 -0.01
CA ALA A 95 -4.52 4.62 0.80
C ALA A 95 -4.37 3.09 0.87
N PRO A 96 -3.97 2.52 2.03
CA PRO A 96 -3.98 1.08 2.20
C PRO A 96 -5.40 0.55 2.09
N LEU A 97 -5.65 -0.34 1.12
CA LEU A 97 -6.92 -1.02 0.95
C LEU A 97 -6.75 -2.50 1.25
N CYS A 98 -7.40 -2.97 2.32
CA CYS A 98 -7.43 -4.38 2.68
C CYS A 98 -8.70 -5.02 2.13
N ILE A 99 -8.55 -6.07 1.32
CA ILE A 99 -9.67 -6.77 0.69
C ILE A 99 -9.60 -8.24 1.10
N GLU A 100 -10.61 -8.70 1.84
CA GLU A 100 -10.68 -10.08 2.33
C GLU A 100 -11.88 -10.83 1.76
N ASN A 101 -11.82 -12.16 1.80
CA ASN A 101 -12.89 -13.06 1.34
C ASN A 101 -13.30 -12.86 -0.13
N VAL A 102 -12.33 -12.51 -0.97
CA VAL A 102 -12.50 -12.43 -2.43
C VAL A 102 -12.00 -13.69 -3.11
N SER A 103 -12.62 -14.05 -4.24
CA SER A 103 -12.16 -15.19 -5.04
C SER A 103 -10.80 -14.91 -5.69
N ASN A 104 -10.02 -15.97 -5.96
CA ASN A 104 -8.80 -15.87 -6.77
C ASN A 104 -9.04 -15.25 -8.15
N LEU A 105 -10.24 -15.40 -8.74
CA LEU A 105 -10.55 -14.73 -10.01
C LEU A 105 -10.68 -13.22 -9.83
N MET A 106 -11.30 -12.78 -8.73
CA MET A 106 -11.44 -11.36 -8.42
C MET A 106 -10.09 -10.72 -8.08
N THR A 107 -9.19 -11.45 -7.41
CA THR A 107 -7.82 -10.92 -7.16
C THR A 107 -7.12 -10.61 -8.48
N LYS A 108 -7.21 -11.48 -9.49
CA LYS A 108 -6.64 -11.18 -10.82
C LYS A 108 -7.27 -9.97 -11.50
N VAL A 109 -8.59 -9.80 -11.41
CA VAL A 109 -9.27 -8.61 -11.97
C VAL A 109 -8.77 -7.33 -11.30
N ILE A 110 -8.62 -7.33 -9.97
CA ILE A 110 -8.12 -6.18 -9.21
C ILE A 110 -6.66 -5.88 -9.58
N GLU A 111 -5.82 -6.92 -9.61
CA GLU A 111 -4.40 -6.80 -9.95
C GLU A 111 -4.16 -6.38 -11.40
N ASP A 112 -5.02 -6.78 -12.35
CA ASP A 112 -4.87 -6.37 -13.74
C ASP A 112 -5.30 -4.91 -13.98
N CYS A 113 -6.18 -4.35 -13.15
CA CYS A 113 -6.61 -2.95 -13.20
C CYS A 113 -5.63 -1.96 -12.53
N ARG A 114 -4.32 -2.29 -12.57
CA ARG A 114 -3.19 -1.77 -11.78
C ARG A 114 -2.83 -0.27 -11.91
N ILE A 115 -3.80 0.63 -12.00
CA ILE A 115 -3.54 2.07 -12.02
C ILE A 115 -3.16 2.52 -10.60
N GLY A 116 -1.86 2.78 -10.38
CA GLY A 116 -1.33 3.33 -9.13
C GLY A 116 -1.28 2.37 -7.93
N GLY A 117 -1.61 1.09 -8.09
CA GLY A 117 -1.64 0.10 -7.00
C GLY A 117 -0.40 -0.80 -6.93
N SER A 118 0.05 -1.12 -5.71
CA SER A 118 1.09 -2.13 -5.44
C SER A 118 0.50 -3.29 -4.62
N PRO A 119 -0.17 -4.28 -5.26
CA PRO A 119 -0.90 -5.32 -4.56
C PRO A 119 0.02 -6.29 -3.81
N ILE A 120 -0.45 -6.77 -2.67
CA ILE A 120 0.13 -7.90 -1.94
C ILE A 120 -0.99 -8.91 -1.71
N GLU A 121 -0.88 -10.08 -2.35
CA GLU A 121 -1.84 -11.19 -2.25
C GLU A 121 -1.31 -12.25 -1.27
N GLU A 122 -2.21 -12.87 -0.49
CA GLU A 122 -1.87 -14.03 0.32
C GLU A 122 -1.38 -15.17 -0.57
N SER A 123 -0.14 -15.61 -0.35
CA SER A 123 0.48 -16.60 -1.23
C SER A 123 0.09 -18.03 -0.88
N THR A 124 -0.53 -18.73 -1.81
CA THR A 124 -0.83 -20.18 -1.72
C THR A 124 0.40 -21.07 -1.65
N ARG A 125 1.61 -20.51 -1.84
CA ARG A 125 2.87 -21.23 -1.60
C ARG A 125 3.22 -21.32 -0.11
N TYR A 126 2.71 -20.42 0.70
CA TYR A 126 3.03 -20.30 2.13
C TYR A 126 1.80 -20.52 3.02
N VAL A 127 0.62 -20.14 2.56
CA VAL A 127 -0.65 -20.30 3.28
C VAL A 127 -1.47 -21.41 2.65
N LEU A 128 -1.88 -22.36 3.48
CA LEU A 128 -2.65 -23.52 3.06
C LEU A 128 -4.15 -23.27 3.26
N TYR A 129 -4.94 -23.78 2.31
CA TYR A 129 -6.40 -23.75 2.33
C TYR A 129 -6.99 -25.13 2.65
N ASP A 130 -6.37 -25.86 3.57
CA ASP A 130 -6.62 -27.26 3.90
C ASP A 130 -7.55 -27.46 5.11
N VAL A 131 -8.08 -26.36 5.67
CA VAL A 131 -8.99 -26.36 6.81
C VAL A 131 -10.33 -25.73 6.43
N LYS A 132 -11.43 -26.40 6.80
CA LYS A 132 -12.80 -25.86 6.66
C LYS A 132 -13.05 -24.72 7.65
N ARG A 133 -13.81 -23.71 7.25
CA ARG A 133 -14.39 -22.69 8.15
C ARG A 133 -15.90 -22.86 8.15
N ASP A 134 -16.50 -22.86 9.34
CA ASP A 134 -17.96 -23.06 9.49
C ASP A 134 -18.46 -24.29 8.73
N GLU A 135 -17.73 -25.41 8.88
CA GLU A 135 -17.99 -26.69 8.20
C GLU A 135 -17.91 -26.66 6.67
N GLN A 136 -17.41 -25.56 6.07
CA GLN A 136 -17.34 -25.37 4.62
C GLN A 136 -15.91 -25.11 4.14
N TRP A 137 -15.61 -25.61 2.94
CA TRP A 137 -14.40 -25.24 2.21
C TRP A 137 -14.46 -23.79 1.71
N ARG A 138 -13.29 -23.14 1.63
CA ARG A 138 -13.16 -21.72 1.27
C ARG A 138 -13.16 -21.51 -0.24
N TYR A 139 -14.29 -21.77 -0.89
CA TYR A 139 -14.54 -21.37 -2.27
C TYR A 139 -15.79 -20.51 -2.40
N VAL A 140 -15.81 -19.64 -3.41
CA VAL A 140 -16.97 -18.79 -3.69
C VAL A 140 -18.10 -19.65 -4.27
N ARG A 141 -19.34 -19.36 -3.87
CA ARG A 141 -20.56 -19.95 -4.43
C ARG A 141 -21.31 -18.87 -5.21
N PRO A 142 -21.05 -18.69 -6.52
CA PRO A 142 -21.68 -17.64 -7.30
C PRO A 142 -23.20 -17.80 -7.31
N GLU A 143 -23.93 -16.72 -7.02
CA GLU A 143 -25.39 -16.75 -6.92
C GLU A 143 -26.05 -17.26 -8.21
N SER A 144 -25.50 -16.90 -9.37
CA SER A 144 -25.96 -17.37 -10.68
C SER A 144 -25.85 -18.88 -10.85
N ILE A 145 -24.80 -19.51 -10.31
CA ILE A 145 -24.62 -20.97 -10.32
C ILE A 145 -25.56 -21.60 -9.29
N MET A 146 -25.66 -21.03 -8.09
CA MET A 146 -26.48 -21.57 -7.00
C MET A 146 -27.98 -21.54 -7.32
N LYS A 147 -28.44 -20.57 -8.11
CA LYS A 147 -29.82 -20.48 -8.62
C LYS A 147 -30.08 -21.29 -9.89
N SER A 148 -29.04 -21.88 -10.47
CA SER A 148 -29.14 -22.69 -11.69
C SER A 148 -29.32 -24.18 -11.37
N GLY A 149 -29.59 -24.99 -12.40
CA GLY A 149 -29.58 -26.46 -12.28
C GLY A 149 -28.20 -27.07 -12.01
N LEU A 150 -27.11 -26.27 -12.00
CA LEU A 150 -25.73 -26.73 -11.78
C LEU A 150 -25.28 -26.64 -10.32
N ALA A 151 -26.10 -26.10 -9.43
CA ALA A 151 -25.73 -25.81 -8.04
C ALA A 151 -25.14 -27.04 -7.32
N GLN A 152 -25.85 -28.17 -7.37
CA GLN A 152 -25.43 -29.40 -6.71
C GLN A 152 -24.10 -29.93 -7.29
N THR A 153 -23.99 -29.97 -8.62
CA THR A 153 -22.78 -30.44 -9.30
C THR A 153 -21.58 -29.56 -8.97
N TYR A 154 -21.78 -28.23 -8.91
CA TYR A 154 -20.72 -27.30 -8.54
C TYR A 154 -20.19 -27.56 -7.13
N VAL A 155 -21.08 -27.62 -6.13
CA VAL A 155 -20.69 -27.85 -4.72
C VAL A 155 -19.97 -29.19 -4.58
N GLN A 156 -20.52 -30.28 -5.13
CA GLN A 156 -19.88 -31.59 -5.07
C GLN A 156 -18.49 -31.62 -5.71
N THR A 157 -18.34 -30.94 -6.86
CA THR A 157 -17.05 -30.87 -7.55
C THR A 157 -16.04 -30.08 -6.74
N MET A 158 -16.44 -28.92 -6.21
CA MET A 158 -15.55 -28.08 -5.41
C MET A 158 -15.16 -28.73 -4.09
N ASP A 159 -16.10 -29.38 -3.40
CA ASP A 159 -15.82 -30.12 -2.16
C ASP A 159 -14.82 -31.24 -2.42
N PHE A 160 -15.01 -32.02 -3.50
CA PHE A 160 -14.07 -33.07 -3.91
C PHE A 160 -12.66 -32.54 -4.20
N LEU A 161 -12.55 -31.40 -4.90
CA LEU A 161 -11.27 -30.77 -5.20
C LEU A 161 -10.53 -30.33 -3.93
N PHE A 162 -11.24 -29.68 -3.00
CA PHE A 162 -10.66 -29.25 -1.73
C PHE A 162 -10.29 -30.42 -0.82
N GLU A 163 -11.13 -31.45 -0.74
CA GLU A 163 -10.82 -32.67 0.02
C GLU A 163 -9.59 -33.38 -0.52
N THR A 164 -9.47 -33.47 -1.85
CA THR A 164 -8.29 -34.02 -2.51
C THR A 164 -7.06 -33.17 -2.22
N TYR A 165 -7.14 -31.85 -2.36
CA TYR A 165 -6.05 -30.93 -2.06
C TYR A 165 -5.59 -31.08 -0.61
N ALA A 166 -6.51 -30.98 0.36
CA ALA A 166 -6.20 -31.06 1.79
C ALA A 166 -5.59 -32.43 2.15
N GLY A 167 -6.13 -33.52 1.61
CA GLY A 167 -5.60 -34.87 1.81
C GLY A 167 -4.20 -35.08 1.22
N LEU A 168 -3.80 -34.30 0.21
CA LEU A 168 -2.47 -34.38 -0.41
C LEU A 168 -1.42 -33.51 0.27
N VAL A 169 -1.81 -32.49 1.05
CA VAL A 169 -0.86 -31.55 1.70
C VAL A 169 0.20 -32.30 2.50
N GLU A 170 -0.21 -33.09 3.50
CA GLU A 170 0.74 -33.76 4.38
C GLU A 170 1.58 -34.83 3.65
N PRO A 171 1.00 -35.74 2.83
CA PRO A 171 1.78 -36.71 2.06
C PRO A 171 2.83 -36.07 1.16
N MET A 172 2.47 -35.00 0.45
CA MET A 172 3.40 -34.31 -0.46
C MET A 172 4.52 -33.60 0.31
N GLN A 173 4.19 -32.93 1.41
CA GLN A 173 5.21 -32.32 2.27
C GLN A 173 6.17 -33.39 2.83
N ASN A 174 5.66 -34.53 3.29
CA ASN A 174 6.48 -35.63 3.79
C ASN A 174 7.38 -36.22 2.71
N PHE A 175 6.87 -36.35 1.48
CA PHE A 175 7.67 -36.78 0.33
C PHE A 175 8.82 -35.82 0.04
N PHE A 176 8.55 -34.51 -0.02
CA PHE A 176 9.59 -33.52 -0.31
C PHE A 176 10.57 -33.33 0.85
N ARG A 177 10.14 -33.44 2.11
CA ARG A 177 11.07 -33.46 3.27
C ARG A 177 12.10 -34.59 3.17
N LYS A 178 11.71 -35.75 2.64
CA LYS A 178 12.62 -36.89 2.41
C LYS A 178 13.51 -36.69 1.18
N LYS A 179 12.95 -36.09 0.12
CA LYS A 179 13.65 -35.90 -1.16
C LYS A 179 14.62 -34.71 -1.15
N LEU A 180 14.35 -33.69 -0.35
CA LEU A 180 15.12 -32.44 -0.26
C LEU A 180 15.46 -32.18 1.22
N PRO A 181 16.41 -32.93 1.81
CA PRO A 181 16.78 -32.73 3.21
C PRO A 181 17.49 -31.39 3.39
N ALA A 182 17.26 -30.74 4.53
CA ALA A 182 17.84 -29.42 4.83
C ALA A 182 19.37 -29.39 4.78
N SER A 183 20.03 -30.53 4.99
CA SER A 183 21.50 -30.67 4.88
C SER A 183 22.02 -30.45 3.45
N GLU A 184 21.20 -30.69 2.43
CA GLU A 184 21.56 -30.54 1.01
C GLU A 184 21.23 -29.16 0.46
N PHE A 185 20.38 -28.39 1.16
CA PHE A 185 19.99 -27.02 0.78
C PHE A 185 20.43 -26.03 1.85
N LYS A 186 21.71 -25.65 1.79
CA LYS A 186 22.20 -24.48 2.53
C LYS A 186 21.83 -23.22 1.75
N ILE A 187 20.94 -22.40 2.31
CA ILE A 187 20.76 -21.03 1.87
C ILE A 187 21.89 -20.23 2.51
N GLU A 188 22.94 -19.96 1.73
CA GLU A 188 23.99 -19.04 2.15
C GLU A 188 23.43 -17.62 2.12
N ILE A 189 23.38 -16.99 3.30
CA ILE A 189 23.06 -15.58 3.42
C ILE A 189 24.39 -14.88 3.67
N GLU A 190 24.96 -14.28 2.64
CA GLU A 190 26.04 -13.31 2.81
C GLU A 190 25.47 -12.13 3.60
N ARG A 191 25.82 -12.07 4.89
CA ARG A 191 25.70 -10.85 5.67
C ARG A 191 27.07 -10.20 5.60
N ASP A 192 27.23 -9.26 4.67
CA ASP A 192 28.40 -8.38 4.68
C ASP A 192 28.48 -7.75 6.06
N GLY A 193 29.56 -8.06 6.77
CA GLY A 193 29.73 -7.74 8.18
C GLY A 193 29.70 -6.23 8.43
N CYS A 194 28.68 -5.77 9.13
CA CYS A 194 28.75 -4.55 9.93
C CYS A 194 28.65 -4.97 11.40
N ILE A 195 29.81 -5.09 12.04
CA ILE A 195 29.99 -4.91 13.49
C ILE A 195 30.32 -3.44 13.70
#